data_AF-A0A126UXH2-F1
#
_entry.id   AF-A0A126UXH2-F1
#
_cell.length_a   1.000
_cell.length_b   1.000
_cell.length_c   1.000
_cell.angle_alpha   90.00
_cell.angle_beta   90.00
_cell.angle_gamma   90.00
#
_symmetry.space_group_name_H-M   'P 1'
#
loop_
_entity.id
_entity.type
_entity.pdbx_description
1 polymer ?
#
loop_
_entity_poly.entity_id
_entity_poly.type
_entity_poly.pdbx_seq_one_letter_code
_entity_poly.pdbx_strand_id
1 'polypeptide(L)'
;MASILRPSAFKATLLFGALAGGAMALGQAPFSLWWLAVLGILGVFYLNLRVSTPLQAALLGWLVGTVYFAGSLYWIMAPFQVDAARHGWMAPFALVFLSAGLALLWGAGFGWAKWRTRAPGLALALGWGAAEMLRGYLFTGLPWGLVGYIWVDTPVAQLASIIGPYGLTFLTFLVLGGGFGLAGRQKWVALSGAAFVAVIAVVFGASQLSKGPSLRSDAPIIRLVQTNAAQREKWQSGKTSMFWERNLALTAQNSDRQPDLIVWPETAVPYLMEQAGVAFEVMVQASGGIPIVAGIQREDRTGFYNSMVVLNGDGSIAQFYDKSHLVPFGEYIPFGTVARKLGLSGIADQLGGGYQAGNGTQLLDLGALGRALPLICYEAVFPRDVHVAKDRPDWILHITNDAWFGKKAGPYQHLTQARMRAIEQGLPVVRAANTGISAAIDPYGRVIDSLPLGVAGALDVALPAPNSATVFSKTGNIPLIFFFFTLILSLSLHRYRLSR
;
A
#
# COMPACT_ATOMS: atom_id res chain seq x y z
N MET A 1 -34.31 -28.03 -5.74
CA MET A 1 -35.14 -26.92 -6.28
C MET A 1 -34.59 -25.60 -5.77
N ALA A 2 -33.97 -24.80 -6.63
CA ALA A 2 -33.50 -23.47 -6.27
C ALA A 2 -34.71 -22.52 -6.22
N SER A 3 -35.25 -22.24 -5.04
CA SER A 3 -36.24 -21.17 -4.91
C SER A 3 -35.55 -19.86 -5.26
N ILE A 4 -35.99 -19.23 -6.35
CA ILE A 4 -35.64 -17.84 -6.65
C ILE A 4 -36.05 -17.03 -5.41
N LEU A 5 -35.10 -16.36 -4.77
CA LEU A 5 -35.42 -15.49 -3.64
C LEU A 5 -36.52 -14.51 -4.05
N ARG A 6 -37.58 -14.40 -3.23
CA ARG A 6 -38.58 -13.33 -3.41
C ARG A 6 -37.85 -11.97 -3.40
N PRO A 7 -38.30 -10.98 -4.21
CA PRO A 7 -37.62 -9.69 -4.31
C PRO A 7 -37.33 -9.00 -2.97
N SER A 8 -38.18 -9.18 -1.96
CA SER A 8 -37.97 -8.67 -0.60
C SER A 8 -36.79 -9.31 0.13
N ALA A 9 -36.57 -10.61 -0.05
CA ALA A 9 -35.47 -11.34 0.56
C ALA A 9 -34.12 -10.95 -0.06
N PHE A 10 -34.08 -10.66 -1.37
CA PHE A 10 -32.85 -10.19 -2.01
C PHE A 10 -32.45 -8.77 -1.56
N LYS A 11 -33.43 -7.87 -1.37
CA LYS A 11 -33.16 -6.54 -0.80
C LYS A 11 -32.54 -6.63 0.60
N ALA A 12 -33.05 -7.51 1.46
CA ALA A 12 -32.45 -7.77 2.78
C ALA A 12 -31.01 -8.29 2.66
N THR A 13 -30.76 -9.23 1.74
CA THR A 13 -29.39 -9.73 1.46
C THR A 13 -28.44 -8.61 1.06
N LEU A 14 -28.88 -7.67 0.22
CA LEU A 14 -28.08 -6.50 -0.17
C LEU A 14 -27.80 -5.57 1.01
N LEU A 15 -28.80 -5.30 1.86
CA LEU A 15 -28.62 -4.47 3.06
C LEU A 15 -27.58 -5.09 4.01
N PHE A 16 -27.71 -6.39 4.32
CA PHE A 16 -26.73 -7.08 5.15
C PHE A 16 -25.36 -7.17 4.47
N GLY A 17 -25.31 -7.26 3.14
CA GLY A 17 -24.08 -7.17 2.36
C GLY A 17 -23.38 -5.82 2.52
N ALA A 18 -24.12 -4.71 2.46
CA ALA A 18 -23.59 -3.38 2.72
C ALA A 18 -23.02 -3.26 4.14
N LEU A 19 -23.76 -3.74 5.16
CA LEU A 19 -23.27 -3.76 6.54
C LEU A 19 -22.00 -4.61 6.70
N ALA A 20 -21.93 -5.76 6.03
CA ALA A 20 -20.73 -6.60 6.02
C ALA A 20 -19.54 -5.91 5.34
N GLY A 21 -19.75 -5.20 4.23
CA GLY A 21 -18.73 -4.38 3.59
C GLY A 21 -18.21 -3.25 4.49
N GLY A 22 -19.10 -2.60 5.23
CA GLY A 22 -18.73 -1.60 6.24
C GLY A 22 -17.92 -2.19 7.40
N ALA A 23 -18.35 -3.34 7.92
CA ALA A 23 -17.62 -4.09 8.95
C ALA A 23 -16.21 -4.49 8.47
N MET A 24 -16.07 -4.90 7.21
CA MET A 24 -14.77 -5.17 6.58
C MET A 24 -13.88 -3.93 6.50
N ALA A 25 -14.43 -2.77 6.15
CA ALA A 25 -13.65 -1.53 6.06
C ALA A 25 -13.06 -1.11 7.42
N LEU A 26 -13.77 -1.38 8.51
CA LEU A 26 -13.29 -1.12 9.88
C LEU A 26 -12.11 -2.03 10.30
N GLY A 27 -11.84 -3.11 9.56
CA GLY A 27 -10.61 -3.89 9.75
C GLY A 27 -9.35 -3.20 9.23
N GLN A 28 -9.50 -2.20 8.36
CA GLN A 28 -8.36 -1.41 7.86
C GLN A 28 -7.95 -0.35 8.88
N ALA A 29 -6.70 0.11 8.79
CA ALA A 29 -6.25 1.26 9.54
C ALA A 29 -7.15 2.49 9.23
N PRO A 30 -7.43 3.37 10.20
CA PRO A 30 -6.82 3.44 11.54
C PRO A 30 -7.56 2.62 12.60
N PHE A 31 -8.68 1.99 12.26
CA PHE A 31 -9.49 1.27 13.25
C PHE A 31 -8.89 -0.10 13.60
N SER A 32 -8.32 -0.79 12.61
CA SER A 32 -7.63 -2.08 12.77
C SER A 32 -8.47 -3.15 13.50
N LEU A 33 -9.80 -3.11 13.37
CA LEU A 33 -10.73 -4.07 13.99
C LEU A 33 -10.81 -5.35 13.16
N TRP A 34 -9.71 -6.10 13.09
CA TRP A 34 -9.58 -7.29 12.24
C TRP A 34 -10.68 -8.33 12.47
N TRP A 35 -11.12 -8.49 13.73
CA TRP A 35 -12.20 -9.41 14.10
C TRP A 35 -13.53 -9.02 13.48
N LEU A 36 -13.82 -7.73 13.36
CA LEU A 36 -15.04 -7.23 12.74
C LEU A 36 -15.00 -7.45 11.21
N ALA A 37 -13.83 -7.30 10.60
CA ALA A 37 -13.65 -7.65 9.20
C ALA A 37 -13.81 -9.16 8.95
N VAL A 38 -13.33 -10.03 9.84
CA VAL A 38 -13.57 -11.48 9.78
C VAL A 38 -15.06 -11.78 9.83
N LEU A 39 -15.82 -11.16 10.74
CA LEU A 39 -17.28 -11.32 10.81
C LEU A 39 -17.96 -10.84 9.53
N GLY A 40 -17.52 -9.71 8.98
CA GLY A 40 -17.99 -9.21 7.68
C GLY A 40 -17.77 -10.22 6.55
N ILE A 41 -16.55 -10.77 6.44
CA ILE A 41 -16.21 -11.79 5.42
C ILE A 41 -17.09 -13.04 5.58
N LEU A 42 -17.23 -13.57 6.80
CA LEU A 42 -18.11 -14.71 7.08
C LEU A 42 -19.56 -14.43 6.69
N GLY A 43 -20.05 -13.22 7.00
CA GLY A 43 -21.36 -12.73 6.59
C GLY A 43 -21.52 -12.72 5.07
N VAL A 44 -20.53 -12.23 4.32
CA VAL A 44 -20.55 -12.22 2.85
C VAL A 44 -20.63 -13.63 2.27
N PHE A 45 -19.83 -14.58 2.78
CA PHE A 45 -19.90 -15.98 2.35
C PHE A 45 -21.28 -16.60 2.64
N TYR A 46 -21.84 -16.33 3.80
CA TYR A 46 -23.20 -16.78 4.15
C TYR A 46 -24.26 -16.20 3.22
N LEU A 47 -24.23 -14.89 2.96
CA LEU A 47 -25.18 -14.20 2.09
C LEU A 47 -25.08 -14.70 0.63
N ASN A 48 -23.87 -15.01 0.15
CA ASN A 48 -23.67 -15.55 -1.20
C ASN A 48 -24.27 -16.97 -1.39
N LEU A 49 -24.49 -17.74 -0.31
CA LEU A 49 -25.26 -18.99 -0.40
C LEU A 49 -26.76 -18.74 -0.64
N ARG A 50 -27.28 -17.58 -0.24
CA ARG A 50 -28.71 -17.25 -0.33
C ARG A 50 -29.10 -16.71 -1.70
N VAL A 51 -28.19 -16.08 -2.45
CA VAL A 51 -28.50 -15.59 -3.81
C VAL A 51 -28.74 -16.75 -4.77
N SER A 52 -29.55 -16.54 -5.81
CA SER A 52 -29.96 -17.61 -6.73
C SER A 52 -29.24 -17.53 -8.08
N THR A 53 -28.91 -16.33 -8.56
CA THR A 53 -28.36 -16.13 -9.92
C THR A 53 -26.96 -15.49 -9.91
N PRO A 54 -26.15 -15.68 -10.96
CA PRO A 54 -24.86 -14.99 -11.12
C PRO A 54 -24.98 -13.47 -11.05
N LEU A 55 -26.04 -12.90 -11.62
CA LEU A 55 -26.29 -11.46 -11.55
C LEU A 55 -26.55 -10.99 -10.11
N GLN A 56 -27.35 -11.73 -9.33
CA GLN A 56 -27.58 -11.41 -7.92
C GLN A 56 -26.30 -11.49 -7.10
N ALA A 57 -25.44 -12.49 -7.36
CA ALA A 57 -24.13 -12.58 -6.72
C ALA A 57 -23.22 -11.41 -7.11
N ALA A 58 -23.22 -11.03 -8.39
CA ALA A 58 -22.45 -9.89 -8.88
C ALA A 58 -22.90 -8.57 -8.24
N LEU A 59 -24.21 -8.33 -8.13
CA LEU A 59 -24.76 -7.16 -7.44
C LEU A 59 -24.40 -7.16 -5.94
N LEU A 60 -24.44 -8.32 -5.28
CA LEU A 60 -23.99 -8.44 -3.89
C LEU A 60 -22.50 -8.10 -3.76
N GLY A 61 -21.63 -8.71 -4.56
CA GLY A 61 -20.19 -8.45 -4.54
C GLY A 61 -19.83 -7.00 -4.87
N TRP A 62 -20.55 -6.41 -5.84
CA TRP A 62 -20.41 -5.00 -6.18
C TRP A 62 -20.83 -4.08 -5.04
N LEU A 63 -21.96 -4.33 -4.38
CA LEU A 63 -22.40 -3.49 -3.26
C LEU A 63 -21.48 -3.64 -2.04
N VAL A 64 -21.12 -4.86 -1.66
CA VAL A 64 -20.16 -5.15 -0.58
C VAL A 64 -18.84 -4.43 -0.86
N GLY A 65 -18.31 -4.55 -2.08
CA GLY A 65 -17.09 -3.89 -2.50
C GLY A 65 -17.21 -2.37 -2.47
N THR A 66 -18.34 -1.81 -2.94
CA THR A 66 -18.55 -0.36 -2.98
C THR A 66 -18.51 0.23 -1.57
N VAL A 67 -19.20 -0.41 -0.61
CA VAL A 67 -19.18 0.05 0.78
C VAL A 67 -17.82 -0.17 1.43
N TYR A 68 -17.17 -1.31 1.17
CA TYR A 68 -15.82 -1.59 1.66
C TYR A 68 -14.80 -0.55 1.18
N PHE A 69 -14.77 -0.27 -0.12
CA PHE A 69 -13.85 0.70 -0.71
C PHE A 69 -14.19 2.12 -0.29
N ALA A 70 -15.48 2.50 -0.21
CA ALA A 70 -15.85 3.83 0.27
C ALA A 70 -15.42 4.04 1.72
N GLY A 71 -15.62 3.04 2.58
CA GLY A 71 -15.19 3.07 3.98
C GLY A 71 -13.68 2.99 4.17
N SER A 72 -12.95 2.32 3.27
CA SER A 72 -11.49 2.18 3.37
C SER A 72 -10.77 3.38 2.73
N LEU A 73 -11.32 3.95 1.67
CA LEU A 73 -10.70 4.96 0.80
C LEU A 73 -11.31 6.35 0.96
N TYR A 74 -12.10 6.62 2.00
CA TYR A 74 -12.69 7.94 2.23
C TYR A 74 -11.64 9.08 2.31
N TRP A 75 -10.37 8.75 2.59
CA TRP A 75 -9.26 9.69 2.56
C TRP A 75 -9.00 10.27 1.17
N ILE A 76 -9.49 9.67 0.08
CA ILE A 76 -9.39 10.19 -1.30
C ILE A 76 -10.12 11.53 -1.48
N MET A 77 -10.99 11.90 -0.54
CA MET A 77 -11.56 13.24 -0.53
C MET A 77 -10.52 14.32 -0.16
N ALA A 78 -9.42 13.98 0.53
CA ALA A 78 -8.46 14.94 1.07
C ALA A 78 -7.69 15.74 0.01
N PRO A 79 -7.17 15.15 -1.09
CA PRO A 79 -6.51 15.92 -2.15
C PRO A 79 -7.39 17.05 -2.72
N PHE A 80 -8.69 16.80 -2.86
CA PHE A 80 -9.65 17.80 -3.36
C PHE A 80 -9.87 18.97 -2.38
N GLN A 81 -9.50 18.81 -1.11
CA GLN A 81 -9.59 19.86 -0.09
C GLN A 81 -8.35 20.76 -0.02
N VAL A 82 -7.26 20.42 -0.75
CA VAL A 82 -6.07 21.29 -0.82
C VAL A 82 -6.43 22.64 -1.44
N ASP A 83 -7.21 22.62 -2.52
CA ASP A 83 -7.87 23.77 -3.13
C ASP A 83 -9.38 23.52 -3.20
N ALA A 84 -10.03 23.58 -2.03
CA ALA A 84 -11.45 23.25 -1.88
C ALA A 84 -12.36 24.17 -2.71
N ALA A 85 -11.96 25.43 -2.91
CA ALA A 85 -12.74 26.39 -3.70
C ALA A 85 -12.86 25.95 -5.17
N ARG A 86 -11.78 25.38 -5.72
CA ARG A 86 -11.74 24.92 -7.11
C ARG A 86 -12.23 23.48 -7.27
N HIS A 87 -11.81 22.57 -6.39
CA HIS A 87 -11.96 21.11 -6.60
C HIS A 87 -12.83 20.41 -5.56
N GLY A 88 -13.20 21.07 -4.46
CA GLY A 88 -13.88 20.43 -3.33
C GLY A 88 -15.21 19.75 -3.69
N TRP A 89 -15.94 20.31 -4.66
CA TRP A 89 -17.21 19.76 -5.15
C TRP A 89 -17.05 18.38 -5.82
N MET A 90 -15.86 18.04 -6.32
CA MET A 90 -15.58 16.75 -6.98
C MET A 90 -15.39 15.60 -5.98
N ALA A 91 -15.02 15.91 -4.73
CA ALA A 91 -14.61 14.94 -3.72
C ALA A 91 -15.62 13.78 -3.49
N PRO A 92 -16.94 14.03 -3.26
CA PRO A 92 -17.89 12.94 -3.06
C PRO A 92 -18.05 12.07 -4.31
N PHE A 93 -18.01 12.66 -5.50
CA PHE A 93 -18.11 11.92 -6.76
C PHE A 93 -16.87 11.05 -7.00
N ALA A 94 -15.68 11.57 -6.72
CA ALA A 94 -14.44 10.81 -6.79
C ALA A 94 -14.48 9.58 -5.88
N LEU A 95 -14.91 9.74 -4.62
CA LEU A 95 -15.05 8.62 -3.69
C LEU A 95 -16.05 7.56 -4.19
N VAL A 96 -17.25 8.00 -4.57
CA VAL A 96 -18.33 7.09 -4.99
C VAL A 96 -17.96 6.35 -6.28
N PHE A 97 -17.53 7.07 -7.32
CA PHE A 97 -17.22 6.46 -8.61
C PHE A 97 -15.99 5.57 -8.57
N LEU A 98 -14.95 5.95 -7.82
CA LEU A 98 -13.79 5.09 -7.64
C LEU A 98 -14.19 3.82 -6.88
N SER A 99 -14.90 3.94 -5.76
CA SER A 99 -15.31 2.79 -4.95
C SER A 99 -16.21 1.83 -5.73
N ALA A 100 -17.22 2.36 -6.42
CA ALA A 100 -18.12 1.59 -7.26
C ALA A 100 -17.40 0.96 -8.46
N GLY A 101 -16.46 1.69 -9.07
CA GLY A 101 -15.65 1.21 -10.19
C GLY A 101 -14.73 0.05 -9.81
N LEU A 102 -14.00 0.16 -8.70
CA LEU A 102 -13.17 -0.93 -8.16
C LEU A 102 -14.02 -2.15 -7.80
N ALA A 103 -15.21 -1.92 -7.24
CA ALA A 103 -16.12 -2.99 -6.85
C ALA A 103 -16.71 -3.77 -8.03
N LEU A 104 -16.61 -3.27 -9.27
CA LEU A 104 -17.00 -4.05 -10.46
C LEU A 104 -16.20 -5.35 -10.56
N LEU A 105 -14.93 -5.34 -10.18
CA LEU A 105 -14.09 -6.55 -10.15
C LEU A 105 -14.59 -7.56 -9.12
N TRP A 106 -15.01 -7.09 -7.93
CA TRP A 106 -15.61 -7.96 -6.90
C TRP A 106 -16.95 -8.53 -7.39
N GLY A 107 -17.79 -7.70 -8.01
CA GLY A 107 -19.03 -8.16 -8.63
C GLY A 107 -18.77 -9.23 -9.70
N ALA A 108 -17.79 -9.03 -10.58
CA ALA A 108 -17.41 -10.02 -11.58
C ALA A 108 -16.91 -11.33 -10.94
N GLY A 109 -16.06 -11.25 -9.90
CA GLY A 109 -15.59 -12.41 -9.15
C GLY A 109 -16.71 -13.21 -8.48
N PHE A 110 -17.70 -12.53 -7.90
CA PHE A 110 -18.86 -13.15 -7.25
C PHE A 110 -19.81 -13.78 -8.28
N GLY A 111 -20.07 -13.07 -9.39
CA GLY A 111 -20.87 -13.60 -10.49
C GLY A 111 -20.24 -14.84 -11.11
N TRP A 112 -18.92 -14.81 -11.37
CA TRP A 112 -18.16 -15.97 -11.84
C TRP A 112 -18.24 -17.13 -10.84
N ALA A 113 -18.05 -16.86 -9.56
CA ALA A 113 -18.13 -17.87 -8.52
C ALA A 113 -19.51 -18.53 -8.48
N LYS A 114 -20.58 -17.76 -8.59
CA LYS A 114 -21.95 -18.28 -8.60
C LYS A 114 -22.30 -19.04 -9.87
N TRP A 115 -21.67 -18.69 -11.00
CA TRP A 115 -21.76 -19.49 -12.22
C TRP A 115 -21.14 -20.89 -12.06
N ARG A 116 -20.25 -21.09 -11.08
CA ARG A 116 -19.72 -22.40 -10.68
C ARG A 116 -20.61 -23.03 -9.59
N THR A 117 -21.09 -24.24 -9.84
CA THR A 117 -22.14 -24.87 -9.00
C THR A 117 -21.61 -25.83 -7.94
N ARG A 118 -20.38 -26.34 -8.06
CA ARG A 118 -19.76 -27.23 -7.06
C ARG A 118 -18.83 -26.44 -6.14
N ALA A 119 -18.96 -26.67 -4.83
CA ALA A 119 -18.20 -26.01 -3.76
C ALA A 119 -18.28 -24.46 -3.81
N PRO A 120 -19.46 -23.87 -3.54
CA PRO A 120 -19.69 -22.42 -3.70
C PRO A 120 -18.79 -21.55 -2.82
N GLY A 121 -18.39 -22.02 -1.63
CA GLY A 121 -17.41 -21.34 -0.78
C GLY A 121 -16.03 -21.24 -1.43
N LEU A 122 -15.49 -22.36 -1.92
CA LEU A 122 -14.20 -22.38 -2.63
C LEU A 122 -14.26 -21.52 -3.91
N ALA A 123 -15.33 -21.64 -4.70
CA ALA A 123 -15.49 -20.84 -5.91
C ALA A 123 -15.51 -19.34 -5.60
N LEU A 124 -16.17 -18.91 -4.51
CA LEU A 124 -16.18 -17.51 -4.10
C LEU A 124 -14.81 -17.04 -3.61
N ALA A 125 -14.10 -17.84 -2.82
CA ALA A 125 -12.75 -17.50 -2.37
C ALA A 125 -11.79 -17.29 -3.56
N LEU A 126 -11.90 -18.14 -4.59
CA LEU A 126 -11.12 -18.02 -5.83
C LEU A 126 -11.50 -16.81 -6.66
N GLY A 127 -12.80 -16.63 -6.93
CA GLY A 127 -13.28 -15.52 -7.75
C GLY A 127 -12.97 -14.17 -7.10
N TRP A 128 -13.14 -14.08 -5.78
CA TRP A 128 -12.84 -12.87 -5.02
C TRP A 128 -11.33 -12.61 -4.90
N GLY A 129 -10.53 -13.64 -4.59
CA GLY A 129 -9.08 -13.51 -4.53
C GLY A 129 -8.46 -13.12 -5.88
N ALA A 130 -8.94 -13.70 -6.98
CA ALA A 130 -8.52 -13.33 -8.33
C ALA A 130 -8.93 -11.90 -8.69
N ALA A 131 -10.14 -11.46 -8.29
CA ALA A 131 -10.58 -10.07 -8.48
C ALA A 131 -9.68 -9.07 -7.73
N GLU A 132 -9.27 -9.39 -6.51
CA GLU A 132 -8.31 -8.57 -5.74
C GLU A 132 -6.94 -8.51 -6.41
N MET A 133 -6.44 -9.63 -6.92
CA MET A 133 -5.20 -9.65 -7.70
C MET A 133 -5.34 -8.78 -8.95
N LEU A 134 -6.41 -8.94 -9.74
CA LEU A 134 -6.63 -8.16 -10.96
C LEU A 134 -6.73 -6.65 -10.67
N ARG A 135 -7.36 -6.25 -9.56
CA ARG A 135 -7.45 -4.84 -9.12
C ARG A 135 -6.08 -4.20 -8.92
N GLY A 136 -5.10 -5.00 -8.51
CA GLY A 136 -3.71 -4.57 -8.34
C GLY A 136 -2.90 -4.42 -9.61
N TYR A 137 -3.41 -4.86 -10.77
CA TYR A 137 -2.67 -4.91 -12.05
C TYR A 137 -3.39 -4.18 -13.19
N LEU A 138 -4.71 -4.16 -13.23
CA LEU A 138 -5.47 -3.48 -14.27
C LEU A 138 -5.35 -1.95 -14.13
N PHE A 139 -5.22 -1.25 -15.27
CA PHE A 139 -5.15 0.21 -15.34
C PHE A 139 -4.09 0.83 -14.41
N THR A 140 -2.86 0.31 -14.45
CA THR A 140 -1.71 0.58 -13.54
C THR A 140 -1.82 -0.05 -12.15
N GLY A 141 -3.06 -0.33 -11.69
CA GLY A 141 -3.35 -1.03 -10.46
C GLY A 141 -3.52 -0.09 -9.27
N LEU A 142 -4.41 -0.49 -8.35
CA LEU A 142 -4.61 0.20 -7.08
C LEU A 142 -4.71 -0.83 -5.96
N PRO A 143 -3.58 -1.36 -5.44
CA PRO A 143 -3.58 -2.35 -4.36
C PRO A 143 -3.70 -1.71 -2.96
N TRP A 144 -4.45 -0.62 -2.86
CA TRP A 144 -4.77 0.02 -1.59
C TRP A 144 -5.90 -0.75 -0.89
N GLY A 145 -5.79 -0.90 0.43
CA GLY A 145 -6.80 -1.59 1.24
C GLY A 145 -7.02 -3.05 0.82
N LEU A 146 -5.96 -3.80 0.53
CA LEU A 146 -6.08 -5.26 0.38
C LEU A 146 -6.64 -5.87 1.66
N VAL A 147 -7.55 -6.83 1.52
CA VAL A 147 -8.17 -7.47 2.70
C VAL A 147 -7.13 -8.16 3.59
N GLY A 148 -6.04 -8.67 3.02
CA GLY A 148 -4.93 -9.26 3.79
C GLY A 148 -4.25 -8.28 4.75
N TYR A 149 -4.37 -6.96 4.55
CA TYR A 149 -3.76 -5.96 5.44
C TYR A 149 -4.45 -5.84 6.81
N ILE A 150 -5.67 -6.38 6.99
CA ILE A 150 -6.32 -6.42 8.31
C ILE A 150 -5.48 -7.19 9.34
N TRP A 151 -4.58 -8.06 8.89
CA TRP A 151 -3.76 -8.90 9.74
C TRP A 151 -2.46 -8.24 10.21
N VAL A 152 -2.11 -7.02 9.74
CA VAL A 152 -0.79 -6.40 9.95
C VAL A 152 -0.36 -6.33 11.42
N ASP A 153 -1.31 -6.18 12.34
CA ASP A 153 -1.09 -6.10 13.80
C ASP A 153 -1.16 -7.46 14.50
N THR A 154 -1.22 -8.55 13.75
CA THR A 154 -1.34 -9.91 14.26
C THR A 154 -0.19 -10.79 13.77
N PRO A 155 0.12 -11.91 14.47
CA PRO A 155 1.12 -12.88 14.00
C PRO A 155 0.84 -13.40 12.58
N VAL A 156 -0.42 -13.44 12.15
CA VAL A 156 -0.82 -13.94 10.82
C VAL A 156 -0.17 -13.16 9.67
N ALA A 157 0.14 -11.87 9.86
CA ALA A 157 0.81 -11.06 8.84
C ALA A 157 2.14 -11.66 8.37
N GLN A 158 2.84 -12.41 9.23
CA GLN A 158 4.13 -13.02 8.90
C GLN A 158 4.04 -14.01 7.74
N LEU A 159 2.86 -14.56 7.45
CA LEU A 159 2.66 -15.38 6.24
C LEU A 159 2.91 -14.60 4.95
N ALA A 160 2.84 -13.27 4.95
CA ALA A 160 3.21 -12.47 3.79
C ALA A 160 4.67 -12.67 3.35
N SER A 161 5.57 -13.08 4.25
CA SER A 161 6.93 -13.50 3.89
C SER A 161 6.97 -14.74 2.98
N ILE A 162 5.89 -15.54 2.95
CA ILE A 162 5.79 -16.76 2.14
C ILE A 162 4.94 -16.51 0.89
N ILE A 163 3.74 -15.97 1.08
CA ILE A 163 2.70 -15.91 0.03
C ILE A 163 2.37 -14.49 -0.43
N GLY A 164 2.99 -13.47 0.18
CA GLY A 164 2.71 -12.08 -0.09
C GLY A 164 1.30 -11.63 0.34
N PRO A 165 0.97 -10.35 0.13
CA PRO A 165 -0.28 -9.75 0.59
C PRO A 165 -1.50 -10.21 -0.22
N TYR A 166 -1.35 -10.50 -1.51
CA TYR A 166 -2.43 -11.11 -2.30
C TYR A 166 -2.67 -12.56 -1.89
N GLY A 167 -1.61 -13.33 -1.62
CA GLY A 167 -1.74 -14.69 -1.11
C GLY A 167 -2.39 -14.70 0.26
N LEU A 168 -2.03 -13.76 1.13
CA LEU A 168 -2.66 -13.60 2.45
C LEU A 168 -4.16 -13.22 2.32
N THR A 169 -4.50 -12.35 1.38
CA THR A 169 -5.89 -12.02 1.04
C THR A 169 -6.67 -13.26 0.60
N PHE A 170 -6.12 -14.03 -0.35
CA PHE A 170 -6.73 -15.26 -0.83
C PHE A 170 -6.86 -16.32 0.26
N LEU A 171 -5.81 -16.53 1.07
CA LEU A 171 -5.81 -17.49 2.17
C LEU A 171 -6.87 -17.12 3.21
N THR A 172 -7.05 -15.84 3.50
CA THR A 172 -8.10 -15.34 4.39
C THR A 172 -9.48 -15.77 3.88
N PHE A 173 -9.77 -15.55 2.60
CA PHE A 173 -11.03 -15.98 2.00
C PHE A 173 -11.19 -17.49 1.98
N LEU A 174 -10.11 -18.24 1.72
CA LEU A 174 -10.14 -19.70 1.68
C LEU A 174 -10.42 -20.30 3.05
N VAL A 175 -9.74 -19.83 4.10
CA VAL A 175 -9.90 -20.32 5.48
C VAL A 175 -11.28 -19.98 6.02
N LEU A 176 -11.75 -18.73 5.82
CA LEU A 176 -13.04 -18.29 6.35
C LEU A 176 -14.23 -18.82 5.51
N GLY A 177 -14.04 -18.98 4.20
CA GLY A 177 -15.13 -19.21 3.26
C GLY A 177 -15.17 -20.59 2.61
N GLY A 178 -14.05 -21.32 2.58
CA GLY A 178 -13.92 -22.55 1.79
C GLY A 178 -14.89 -23.68 2.19
N GLY A 179 -15.28 -23.73 3.47
CA GLY A 179 -16.25 -24.70 3.99
C GLY A 179 -17.71 -24.38 3.68
N PHE A 180 -18.03 -23.18 3.19
CA PHE A 180 -19.42 -22.77 2.94
C PHE A 180 -20.04 -23.54 1.77
N GLY A 181 -21.24 -24.09 2.01
CA GLY A 181 -21.96 -24.93 1.06
C GLY A 181 -21.56 -26.41 1.07
N LEU A 182 -20.62 -26.82 1.94
CA LEU A 182 -20.34 -28.23 2.21
C LEU A 182 -21.25 -28.78 3.32
N ALA A 183 -21.47 -30.10 3.31
CA ALA A 183 -22.28 -30.81 4.31
C ALA A 183 -21.59 -32.10 4.78
N GLY A 184 -22.07 -32.66 5.89
CA GLY A 184 -21.58 -33.93 6.45
C GLY A 184 -20.06 -33.93 6.70
N ARG A 185 -19.40 -35.05 6.37
CA ARG A 185 -17.95 -35.23 6.56
C ARG A 185 -17.12 -34.17 5.84
N GLN A 186 -17.52 -33.72 4.65
CA GLN A 186 -16.76 -32.74 3.87
C GLN A 186 -16.68 -31.39 4.56
N LYS A 187 -17.77 -30.95 5.21
CA LYS A 187 -17.79 -29.70 5.99
C LYS A 187 -16.79 -29.77 7.14
N TRP A 188 -16.81 -30.87 7.91
CA TRP A 188 -15.90 -31.03 9.04
C TRP A 188 -14.44 -31.13 8.61
N VAL A 189 -14.14 -31.83 7.51
CA VAL A 189 -12.78 -31.85 6.94
C VAL A 189 -12.33 -30.44 6.56
N ALA A 190 -13.18 -29.65 5.91
CA ALA A 190 -12.85 -28.27 5.54
C ALA A 190 -12.64 -27.37 6.78
N LEU A 191 -13.49 -27.48 7.79
CA LEU A 191 -13.36 -26.72 9.05
C LEU A 191 -12.10 -27.12 9.82
N SER A 192 -11.80 -28.42 9.93
CA SER A 192 -10.58 -28.90 10.58
C SER A 192 -9.34 -28.44 9.82
N GLY A 193 -9.35 -28.48 8.48
CA GLY A 193 -8.27 -27.94 7.66
C GLY A 193 -8.09 -26.43 7.84
N ALA A 194 -9.18 -25.67 7.87
CA ALA A 194 -9.16 -24.24 8.14
C ALA A 194 -8.60 -23.91 9.53
N ALA A 195 -9.04 -24.64 10.56
CA ALA A 195 -8.53 -24.49 11.92
C ALA A 195 -7.03 -24.83 12.00
N PHE A 196 -6.60 -25.91 11.34
CA PHE A 196 -5.19 -26.30 11.28
C PHE A 196 -4.33 -25.22 10.61
N VAL A 197 -4.77 -24.69 9.47
CA VAL A 197 -4.08 -23.58 8.78
C VAL A 197 -4.02 -22.33 9.64
N ALA A 198 -5.11 -21.99 10.34
CA ALA A 198 -5.15 -20.84 11.24
C ALA A 198 -4.18 -20.99 12.42
N VAL A 199 -4.11 -22.19 13.03
CA VAL A 199 -3.15 -22.49 14.10
C VAL A 199 -1.72 -22.39 13.58
N ILE A 200 -1.42 -22.97 12.41
CA ILE A 200 -0.10 -22.84 11.79
C ILE A 200 0.25 -21.37 11.54
N ALA A 201 -0.67 -20.57 11.01
CA ALA A 201 -0.45 -19.16 10.73
C ALA A 201 -0.05 -18.39 12.01
N VAL A 202 -0.77 -18.62 13.11
CA VAL A 202 -0.51 -17.99 14.39
C VAL A 202 0.81 -18.48 15.00
N VAL A 203 1.05 -19.80 15.01
CA VAL A 203 2.27 -20.40 15.59
C VAL A 203 3.51 -19.97 14.81
N PHE A 204 3.47 -20.06 13.47
CA PHE A 204 4.55 -19.58 12.61
C PHE A 204 4.81 -18.10 12.84
N GLY A 205 3.77 -17.27 12.85
CA GLY A 205 3.88 -15.84 13.07
C GLY A 205 4.45 -15.49 14.43
N ALA A 206 3.98 -16.14 15.49
CA ALA A 206 4.49 -15.94 16.84
C ALA A 206 5.96 -16.34 16.95
N SER A 207 6.37 -17.41 16.27
CA SER A 207 7.78 -17.83 16.20
C SER A 207 8.66 -16.86 15.42
N GLN A 208 8.15 -16.17 14.39
CA GLN A 208 8.90 -15.10 13.73
C GLN A 208 9.03 -13.89 14.64
N LEU A 209 7.93 -13.47 15.29
CA LEU A 209 7.90 -12.30 16.17
C LEU A 209 8.66 -12.50 17.49
N SER A 210 8.84 -13.74 17.94
CA SER A 210 9.68 -14.05 19.11
C SER A 210 11.16 -13.82 18.86
N LYS A 211 11.59 -13.75 17.59
CA LYS A 211 12.93 -13.27 17.25
C LYS A 211 12.93 -11.77 17.55
N GLY A 212 13.74 -11.33 18.52
CA GLY A 212 13.79 -9.93 18.96
C GLY A 212 14.03 -8.93 17.81
N PRO A 213 13.93 -7.61 18.08
CA PRO A 213 14.26 -6.60 17.07
C PRO A 213 15.69 -6.82 16.57
N SER A 214 15.90 -6.74 15.26
CA SER A 214 17.20 -7.01 14.62
C SER A 214 18.20 -5.85 14.78
N LEU A 215 18.23 -5.23 15.96
CA LEU A 215 19.11 -4.11 16.26
C LEU A 215 20.48 -4.62 16.71
N ARG A 216 21.52 -4.23 16.01
CA ARG A 216 22.91 -4.46 16.40
C ARG A 216 23.42 -3.28 17.22
N SER A 217 24.35 -3.51 18.15
CA SER A 217 24.97 -2.43 18.93
C SER A 217 25.76 -1.45 18.08
N ASP A 218 26.31 -1.91 16.95
CA ASP A 218 27.07 -1.13 15.98
C ASP A 218 26.20 -0.61 14.81
N ALA A 219 24.87 -0.78 14.87
CA ALA A 219 23.98 -0.37 13.79
C ALA A 219 24.18 1.12 13.43
N PRO A 220 24.21 1.47 12.12
CA PRO A 220 24.22 2.87 11.69
C PRO A 220 22.99 3.62 12.20
N ILE A 221 23.16 4.88 12.53
CA ILE A 221 22.09 5.77 12.98
C ILE A 221 21.61 6.59 11.79
N ILE A 222 20.31 6.58 11.54
CA ILE A 222 19.67 7.37 10.49
C ILE A 222 18.78 8.40 11.14
N ARG A 223 18.95 9.68 10.78
CA ARG A 223 18.06 10.76 11.17
C ARG A 223 16.93 10.93 10.18
N LEU A 224 15.70 10.88 10.66
CA LEU A 224 14.49 11.15 9.89
C LEU A 224 14.01 12.57 10.20
N VAL A 225 13.96 13.43 9.19
CA VAL A 225 13.43 14.79 9.32
C VAL A 225 11.96 14.78 8.92
N GLN A 226 11.10 15.28 9.80
CA GLN A 226 9.66 15.43 9.55
C GLN A 226 9.29 16.92 9.60
N THR A 227 9.16 17.54 8.42
CA THR A 227 8.96 18.99 8.28
C THR A 227 7.61 19.48 8.81
N ASN A 228 6.58 18.65 8.71
CA ASN A 228 5.18 18.99 8.93
C ASN A 228 4.70 20.18 8.08
N ALA A 229 5.04 20.17 6.79
CA ALA A 229 4.58 21.17 5.82
C ALA A 229 3.20 20.79 5.25
N ALA A 230 2.14 21.50 5.66
CA ALA A 230 0.81 21.28 5.11
C ALA A 230 0.78 21.57 3.60
N GLN A 231 0.12 20.71 2.82
CA GLN A 231 0.21 20.76 1.35
C GLN A 231 -0.24 22.10 0.75
N ARG A 232 -1.28 22.71 1.33
CA ARG A 232 -1.80 24.02 0.90
C ARG A 232 -0.81 25.17 1.13
N GLU A 233 0.05 25.05 2.13
CA GLU A 233 1.01 26.10 2.54
C GLU A 233 2.39 25.93 1.91
N LYS A 234 2.72 24.70 1.48
CA LYS A 234 4.07 24.28 1.08
C LYS A 234 4.73 25.16 0.01
N TRP A 235 3.93 25.84 -0.82
CA TRP A 235 4.40 26.65 -1.95
C TRP A 235 3.99 28.12 -1.85
N GLN A 236 3.48 28.54 -0.70
CA GLN A 236 3.15 29.95 -0.45
C GLN A 236 4.43 30.70 -0.08
N SER A 237 4.59 31.89 -0.68
CA SER A 237 5.69 32.80 -0.33
C SER A 237 5.74 33.04 1.19
N GLY A 238 6.93 32.97 1.78
CA GLY A 238 7.16 33.04 3.24
C GLY A 238 7.00 31.71 4.00
N LYS A 239 6.04 30.85 3.63
CA LYS A 239 5.89 29.51 4.22
C LYS A 239 6.95 28.54 3.74
N THR A 240 7.32 28.61 2.46
CA THR A 240 8.42 27.82 1.89
C THR A 240 9.72 28.06 2.66
N SER A 241 10.08 29.32 2.93
CA SER A 241 11.27 29.68 3.71
C SER A 241 11.21 29.15 5.13
N MET A 242 10.06 29.26 5.81
CA MET A 242 9.86 28.68 7.14
C MET A 242 10.09 27.16 7.16
N PHE A 243 9.56 26.43 6.18
CA PHE A 243 9.73 24.97 6.11
C PHE A 243 11.18 24.58 5.79
N TRP A 244 11.85 25.35 4.94
CA TRP A 244 13.27 25.19 4.65
C TRP A 244 14.12 25.38 5.90
N GLU A 245 13.97 26.51 6.60
CA GLU A 245 14.69 26.81 7.85
C GLU A 245 14.43 25.76 8.92
N ARG A 246 13.17 25.29 9.04
CA ARG A 246 12.83 24.20 9.95
C ARG A 246 13.57 22.92 9.64
N ASN A 247 13.65 22.52 8.37
CA ASN A 247 14.38 21.31 8.00
C ASN A 247 15.87 21.42 8.32
N LEU A 248 16.48 22.59 8.08
CA LEU A 248 17.87 22.85 8.47
C LEU A 248 18.06 22.80 9.99
N ALA A 249 17.16 23.40 10.77
CA ALA A 249 17.22 23.36 12.23
C ALA A 249 17.07 21.93 12.79
N LEU A 250 16.15 21.14 12.23
CA LEU A 250 15.97 19.73 12.58
C LEU A 250 17.18 18.87 12.17
N THR A 251 17.82 19.23 11.05
CA THR A 251 19.05 18.58 10.57
C THR A 251 20.23 18.85 11.51
N ALA A 252 20.35 20.09 12.02
CA ALA A 252 21.42 20.53 12.91
C ALA A 252 21.19 20.18 14.39
N GLN A 253 20.08 19.51 14.73
CA GLN A 253 19.75 19.18 16.12
C GLN A 253 20.81 18.24 16.73
N ASN A 254 21.21 18.47 17.98
CA ASN A 254 22.16 17.58 18.65
C ASN A 254 21.57 16.16 18.83
N SER A 255 22.42 15.14 18.73
CA SER A 255 22.10 13.73 18.97
C SER A 255 22.98 13.16 20.08
N ASP A 256 22.48 12.16 20.79
CA ASP A 256 23.31 11.36 21.70
C ASP A 256 24.41 10.59 20.94
N ARG A 257 24.08 10.09 19.73
CA ARG A 257 25.02 9.50 18.78
C ARG A 257 24.85 10.18 17.43
N GLN A 258 25.96 10.64 16.85
CA GLN A 258 25.95 11.30 15.55
C GLN A 258 25.31 10.40 14.48
N PRO A 259 24.36 10.92 13.66
CA PRO A 259 23.81 10.17 12.54
C PRO A 259 24.85 9.85 11.47
N ASP A 260 24.75 8.67 10.87
CA ASP A 260 25.54 8.25 9.70
C ASP A 260 24.86 8.71 8.38
N LEU A 261 23.56 9.01 8.43
CA LEU A 261 22.76 9.50 7.30
C LEU A 261 21.60 10.36 7.80
N ILE A 262 21.28 11.43 7.07
CA ILE A 262 20.08 12.24 7.31
C ILE A 262 19.12 12.09 6.13
N VAL A 263 17.83 11.88 6.41
CA VAL A 263 16.79 11.66 5.39
C VAL A 263 15.71 12.72 5.49
N TRP A 264 15.52 13.46 4.40
CA TRP A 264 14.43 14.41 4.22
C TRP A 264 13.30 13.79 3.37
N PRO A 265 12.03 14.17 3.63
CA PRO A 265 10.87 13.55 3.00
C PRO A 265 10.70 13.98 1.52
N GLU A 266 9.68 13.44 0.86
CA GLU A 266 9.37 13.72 -0.55
C GLU A 266 9.14 15.22 -0.81
N THR A 267 9.82 15.72 -1.86
CA THR A 267 9.78 17.13 -2.28
C THR A 267 10.04 18.10 -1.11
N ALA A 268 11.03 17.80 -0.26
CA ALA A 268 11.39 18.65 0.88
C ALA A 268 12.30 19.82 0.49
N VAL A 269 13.07 19.66 -0.59
CA VAL A 269 13.89 20.74 -1.16
C VAL A 269 13.01 21.62 -2.06
N PRO A 270 12.94 22.95 -1.81
CA PRO A 270 12.04 23.84 -2.53
C PRO A 270 12.57 24.30 -3.90
N TYR A 271 13.73 23.79 -4.33
CA TYR A 271 14.39 24.12 -5.59
C TYR A 271 14.40 22.91 -6.53
N LEU A 272 14.49 23.18 -7.83
CA LEU A 272 14.86 22.15 -8.80
C LEU A 272 16.30 21.71 -8.56
N MET A 273 16.58 20.43 -8.74
CA MET A 273 17.91 19.83 -8.50
C MET A 273 19.02 20.57 -9.26
N GLU A 274 18.73 20.98 -10.50
CA GLU A 274 19.63 21.72 -11.40
C GLU A 274 19.99 23.12 -10.87
N GLN A 275 19.19 23.66 -9.94
CA GLN A 275 19.31 25.02 -9.39
C GLN A 275 19.66 25.00 -7.89
N ALA A 276 19.82 23.82 -7.30
CA ALA A 276 19.92 23.63 -5.86
C ALA A 276 21.36 23.69 -5.31
N GLY A 277 22.37 24.07 -6.11
CA GLY A 277 23.79 24.04 -5.68
C GLY A 277 24.05 24.73 -4.34
N VAL A 278 23.64 26.00 -4.20
CA VAL A 278 23.76 26.75 -2.92
C VAL A 278 22.93 26.10 -1.81
N ALA A 279 21.75 25.57 -2.15
CA ALA A 279 20.90 24.89 -1.17
C ALA A 279 21.57 23.62 -0.62
N PHE A 280 22.29 22.87 -1.46
CA PHE A 280 23.06 21.69 -1.05
C PHE A 280 24.22 22.04 -0.14
N GLU A 281 24.96 23.13 -0.44
CA GLU A 281 26.01 23.64 0.45
C GLU A 281 25.44 23.96 1.85
N VAL A 282 24.31 24.67 1.91
CA VAL A 282 23.65 25.02 3.18
C VAL A 282 23.13 23.77 3.92
N MET A 283 22.56 22.80 3.20
CA MET A 283 22.11 21.53 3.79
C MET A 283 23.26 20.77 4.45
N VAL A 284 24.41 20.67 3.76
CA VAL A 284 25.59 19.96 4.27
C VAL A 284 26.28 20.70 5.40
N GLN A 285 26.28 22.04 5.37
CA GLN A 285 26.71 22.84 6.52
C GLN A 285 25.83 22.57 7.75
N ALA A 286 24.50 22.52 7.57
CA ALA A 286 23.57 22.21 8.65
C ALA A 286 23.72 20.78 9.17
N SER A 287 24.11 19.82 8.33
CA SER A 287 24.39 18.44 8.75
C SER A 287 25.75 18.24 9.40
N GLY A 288 26.63 19.25 9.37
CA GLY A 288 28.01 19.11 9.84
C GLY A 288 28.83 18.13 8.98
N GLY A 289 28.52 18.01 7.69
CA GLY A 289 29.20 17.09 6.78
C GLY A 289 28.65 15.65 6.77
N ILE A 290 27.54 15.38 7.45
CA ILE A 290 26.86 14.08 7.36
C ILE A 290 26.14 13.99 5.99
N PRO A 291 26.23 12.86 5.26
CA PRO A 291 25.49 12.65 4.01
C PRO A 291 23.97 12.79 4.17
N ILE A 292 23.32 13.30 3.13
CA ILE A 292 21.88 13.58 3.14
C ILE A 292 21.20 12.90 1.96
N VAL A 293 20.08 12.23 2.22
CA VAL A 293 19.11 11.86 1.18
C VAL A 293 17.90 12.77 1.27
N ALA A 294 17.49 13.37 0.15
CA ALA A 294 16.35 14.29 0.16
C ALA A 294 15.42 14.11 -1.05
N GLY A 295 14.13 14.27 -0.82
CA GLY A 295 13.15 14.42 -1.89
C GLY A 295 13.26 15.79 -2.55
N ILE A 296 13.36 15.81 -3.88
CA ILE A 296 13.56 17.00 -4.71
C ILE A 296 12.82 16.85 -6.04
N GLN A 297 12.62 17.96 -6.75
CA GLN A 297 12.14 17.92 -8.13
C GLN A 297 13.32 18.07 -9.09
N ARG A 298 13.31 17.32 -10.19
CA ARG A 298 14.36 17.34 -11.21
C ARG A 298 13.77 17.73 -12.56
N GLU A 299 14.51 18.47 -13.37
CA GLU A 299 14.12 18.81 -14.74
C GLU A 299 15.20 18.37 -15.74
N ASP A 300 14.79 17.72 -16.83
CA ASP A 300 15.64 17.59 -18.01
C ASP A 300 14.89 17.89 -19.30
N ARG A 301 15.52 17.62 -20.44
CA ARG A 301 14.98 17.88 -21.78
C ARG A 301 13.64 17.19 -22.05
N THR A 302 13.29 16.16 -21.29
CA THR A 302 12.08 15.35 -21.49
C THR A 302 10.94 15.72 -20.54
N GLY A 303 11.24 16.45 -19.45
CA GLY A 303 10.25 17.00 -18.54
C GLY A 303 10.70 16.99 -17.08
N PHE A 304 9.71 17.04 -16.20
CA PHE A 304 9.92 17.08 -14.75
C PHE A 304 9.81 15.70 -14.12
N TYR A 305 10.53 15.50 -13.02
CA TYR A 305 10.54 14.27 -12.24
C TYR A 305 10.36 14.57 -10.75
N ASN A 306 9.71 13.63 -10.06
CA ASN A 306 9.72 13.53 -8.61
C ASN A 306 10.88 12.62 -8.22
N SER A 307 11.88 13.18 -7.55
CA SER A 307 13.19 12.54 -7.43
C SER A 307 13.65 12.48 -5.96
N MET A 308 14.58 11.57 -5.72
CA MET A 308 15.34 11.44 -4.50
C MET A 308 16.81 11.67 -4.86
N VAL A 309 17.49 12.59 -4.17
CA VAL A 309 18.92 12.87 -4.37
C VAL A 309 19.73 12.43 -3.17
N VAL A 310 20.92 11.87 -3.41
CA VAL A 310 21.91 11.52 -2.40
C VAL A 310 23.06 12.53 -2.48
N LEU A 311 23.28 13.26 -1.40
CA LEU A 311 24.36 14.22 -1.24
C LEU A 311 25.45 13.63 -0.34
N ASN A 312 26.69 13.75 -0.79
CA ASN A 312 27.86 13.48 0.03
C ASN A 312 28.05 14.56 1.10
N GLY A 313 28.92 14.29 2.07
CA GLY A 313 29.29 15.24 3.13
C GLY A 313 29.99 16.52 2.66
N ASP A 314 30.26 16.66 1.36
CA ASP A 314 30.81 17.86 0.73
C ASP A 314 29.79 18.63 -0.13
N GLY A 315 28.54 18.15 -0.21
CA GLY A 315 27.47 18.75 -1.01
C GLY A 315 27.40 18.25 -2.46
N SER A 316 28.34 17.41 -2.90
CA SER A 316 28.29 16.81 -4.23
C SER A 316 27.17 15.78 -4.34
N ILE A 317 26.51 15.74 -5.51
CA ILE A 317 25.50 14.70 -5.80
C ILE A 317 26.22 13.39 -6.07
N ALA A 318 26.00 12.39 -5.20
CA ALA A 318 26.53 11.05 -5.38
C ALA A 318 25.69 10.26 -6.38
N GLN A 319 24.37 10.23 -6.14
CA GLN A 319 23.38 9.44 -6.88
C GLN A 319 22.02 10.16 -6.83
N PHE A 320 21.11 9.79 -7.72
CA PHE A 320 19.70 10.16 -7.64
C PHE A 320 18.81 9.03 -8.15
N TYR A 321 17.54 9.08 -7.77
CA TYR A 321 16.50 8.16 -8.21
C TYR A 321 15.26 8.95 -8.64
N ASP A 322 14.76 8.68 -9.84
CA ASP A 322 13.50 9.24 -10.33
C ASP A 322 12.35 8.25 -10.10
N LYS A 323 11.25 8.73 -9.52
CA LYS A 323 10.06 7.94 -9.24
C LYS A 323 9.56 7.24 -10.50
N SER A 324 9.43 5.92 -10.41
CA SER A 324 9.07 5.06 -11.54
C SER A 324 7.57 4.78 -11.62
N HIS A 325 6.89 4.67 -10.47
CA HIS A 325 5.43 4.47 -10.45
C HIS A 325 4.70 5.75 -10.02
N LEU A 326 4.10 6.42 -11.00
CA LEU A 326 3.39 7.67 -10.79
C LEU A 326 1.94 7.48 -10.33
N VAL A 327 1.43 8.45 -9.56
CA VAL A 327 0.03 8.50 -9.10
C VAL A 327 -0.88 8.98 -10.23
N PRO A 328 -1.86 8.19 -10.67
CA PRO A 328 -2.84 8.63 -11.67
C PRO A 328 -3.67 9.82 -11.17
N PHE A 329 -3.95 10.78 -12.05
CA PHE A 329 -4.66 12.04 -11.81
C PHE A 329 -3.98 13.03 -10.85
N GLY A 330 -3.02 12.58 -10.05
CA GLY A 330 -2.15 13.43 -9.25
C GLY A 330 -0.95 13.92 -10.06
N GLU A 331 -0.08 12.98 -10.44
CA GLU A 331 1.22 13.25 -11.07
C GLU A 331 1.17 13.19 -12.60
N TYR A 332 0.22 12.43 -13.17
CA TYR A 332 -0.04 12.40 -14.60
C TYR A 332 -1.53 12.21 -14.87
N ILE A 333 -1.98 12.51 -16.09
CA ILE A 333 -3.35 12.23 -16.50
C ILE A 333 -3.39 11.02 -17.44
N PRO A 334 -4.11 9.94 -17.10
CA PRO A 334 -4.35 8.83 -18.02
C PRO A 334 -4.94 9.33 -19.34
N PHE A 335 -4.46 8.80 -20.46
CA PHE A 335 -4.83 9.28 -21.81
C PHE A 335 -4.53 10.78 -22.02
N GLY A 336 -3.40 11.26 -21.49
CA GLY A 336 -3.03 12.68 -21.40
C GLY A 336 -3.21 13.50 -22.67
N THR A 337 -2.99 12.92 -23.87
CA THR A 337 -3.23 13.63 -25.15
C THR A 337 -4.71 14.01 -25.36
N VAL A 338 -5.63 13.12 -25.00
CA VAL A 338 -7.08 13.37 -25.10
C VAL A 338 -7.54 14.26 -23.95
N ALA A 339 -7.05 14.00 -22.73
CA ALA A 339 -7.43 14.78 -21.55
C ALA A 339 -6.97 16.25 -21.64
N ARG A 340 -5.77 16.51 -22.18
CA ARG A 340 -5.25 17.86 -22.40
C ARG A 340 -6.05 18.63 -23.45
N LYS A 341 -6.54 17.96 -24.50
CA LYS A 341 -7.48 18.54 -25.47
C LYS A 341 -8.83 18.92 -24.85
N LEU A 342 -9.20 18.28 -23.74
CA LEU A 342 -10.39 18.59 -22.94
C LEU A 342 -10.12 19.59 -21.80
N GLY A 343 -8.90 20.13 -21.70
CA GLY A 343 -8.53 21.13 -20.69
C GLY A 343 -8.31 20.56 -19.27
N LEU A 344 -8.07 19.25 -19.13
CA LEU A 344 -7.80 18.63 -17.83
C LEU A 344 -6.30 18.66 -17.50
N SER A 345 -5.94 19.02 -16.26
CA SER A 345 -4.57 18.99 -15.69
C SER A 345 -4.53 18.15 -14.39
N GLY A 346 -3.35 17.66 -13.99
CA GLY A 346 -3.20 16.86 -12.76
C GLY A 346 -3.40 17.68 -11.48
N ILE A 347 -3.88 17.06 -10.40
CA ILE A 347 -4.17 17.77 -9.13
C ILE A 347 -2.88 18.14 -8.38
N ALA A 348 -1.81 17.35 -8.55
CA ALA A 348 -0.49 17.64 -7.99
C ALA A 348 0.45 18.34 -8.97
N ASP A 349 -0.03 18.69 -10.18
CA ASP A 349 0.76 19.29 -11.24
C ASP A 349 1.00 20.79 -10.96
N GLN A 350 2.17 21.10 -10.42
CA GLN A 350 2.58 22.48 -10.13
C GLN A 350 3.24 23.15 -11.31
N LEU A 351 3.71 22.36 -12.28
CA LEU A 351 4.55 22.79 -13.39
C LEU A 351 3.81 22.72 -14.74
N GLY A 352 2.52 22.38 -14.73
CA GLY A 352 1.59 22.45 -15.86
C GLY A 352 1.77 21.34 -16.92
N GLY A 353 2.63 20.35 -16.67
CA GLY A 353 2.99 19.29 -17.61
C GLY A 353 2.86 17.86 -17.09
N GLY A 354 2.65 17.66 -15.78
CA GLY A 354 2.76 16.38 -15.11
C GLY A 354 4.21 15.86 -15.02
N TYR A 355 4.46 14.89 -14.15
CA TYR A 355 5.76 14.23 -14.02
C TYR A 355 5.95 13.14 -15.08
N GLN A 356 7.20 12.92 -15.46
CA GLN A 356 7.66 11.76 -16.21
C GLN A 356 8.04 10.62 -15.27
N ALA A 357 7.88 9.38 -15.74
CA ALA A 357 8.30 8.20 -15.00
C ALA A 357 9.81 7.98 -15.18
N GLY A 358 10.49 7.62 -14.08
CA GLY A 358 11.88 7.18 -14.10
C GLY A 358 12.09 5.85 -14.81
N ASN A 359 13.36 5.47 -14.99
CA ASN A 359 13.77 4.30 -15.77
C ASN A 359 13.55 2.93 -15.07
N GLY A 360 12.77 2.88 -13.99
CA GLY A 360 12.52 1.67 -13.19
C GLY A 360 13.40 1.56 -11.95
N THR A 361 13.34 0.40 -11.30
CA THR A 361 13.97 0.17 -9.99
C THR A 361 15.50 0.26 -10.06
N GLN A 362 16.08 1.15 -9.24
CA GLN A 362 17.54 1.30 -9.06
C GLN A 362 17.85 1.25 -7.58
N LEU A 363 18.98 0.65 -7.19
CA LEU A 363 19.45 0.69 -5.81
C LEU A 363 20.36 1.89 -5.59
N LEU A 364 20.27 2.51 -4.42
CA LEU A 364 21.19 3.55 -3.97
C LEU A 364 22.30 2.89 -3.15
N ASP A 365 23.55 3.03 -3.59
CA ASP A 365 24.70 2.60 -2.79
C ASP A 365 25.03 3.67 -1.74
N LEU A 366 24.84 3.35 -0.47
CA LEU A 366 25.09 4.25 0.66
C LEU A 366 26.34 3.85 1.46
N GLY A 367 27.28 3.14 0.81
CA GLY A 367 28.55 2.76 1.39
C GLY A 367 28.39 1.84 2.60
N ALA A 368 28.82 2.31 3.77
CA ALA A 368 28.74 1.53 5.02
C ALA A 368 27.30 1.19 5.45
N LEU A 369 26.31 1.95 4.98
CA LEU A 369 24.89 1.66 5.23
C LEU A 369 24.32 0.58 4.28
N GLY A 370 25.11 0.08 3.32
CA GLY A 370 24.68 -0.89 2.32
C GLY A 370 23.83 -0.28 1.21
N ARG A 371 23.16 -1.14 0.43
CA ARG A 371 22.36 -0.75 -0.73
C ARG A 371 20.89 -0.61 -0.35
N ALA A 372 20.36 0.60 -0.46
CA ALA A 372 18.96 0.89 -0.20
C ALA A 372 18.12 0.76 -1.47
N LEU A 373 16.90 0.22 -1.33
CA LEU A 373 15.86 0.37 -2.34
C LEU A 373 15.09 1.67 -2.08
N PRO A 374 15.23 2.70 -2.94
CA PRO A 374 14.43 3.91 -2.85
C PRO A 374 13.00 3.64 -3.28
N LEU A 375 12.05 4.11 -2.48
CA LEU A 375 10.63 4.18 -2.82
C LEU A 375 10.14 5.59 -2.51
N ILE A 376 9.45 6.21 -3.46
CA ILE A 376 8.86 7.52 -3.30
C ILE A 376 7.34 7.34 -3.19
N CYS A 377 6.81 7.62 -1.99
CA CYS A 377 5.38 7.73 -1.74
C CYS A 377 4.59 6.49 -2.21
N TYR A 378 3.76 6.65 -3.24
CA TYR A 378 2.85 5.65 -3.81
C TYR A 378 3.52 4.33 -4.25
N GLU A 379 4.82 4.33 -4.49
CA GLU A 379 5.57 3.13 -4.88
C GLU A 379 5.54 2.03 -3.82
N ALA A 380 5.50 2.40 -2.53
CA ALA A 380 5.45 1.43 -1.42
C ALA A 380 4.12 0.64 -1.35
N VAL A 381 3.08 1.11 -2.04
CA VAL A 381 1.78 0.44 -2.10
C VAL A 381 1.89 -0.86 -2.91
N PHE A 382 2.82 -0.94 -3.86
CA PHE A 382 2.93 -2.04 -4.83
C PHE A 382 3.90 -3.13 -4.36
N PRO A 383 3.40 -4.34 -4.03
CA PRO A 383 4.27 -5.45 -3.62
C PRO A 383 5.26 -5.87 -4.73
N ARG A 384 4.86 -5.69 -6.00
CA ARG A 384 5.64 -6.13 -7.15
C ARG A 384 6.82 -5.21 -7.45
N ASP A 385 6.72 -3.92 -7.15
CA ASP A 385 7.74 -2.93 -7.51
C ASP A 385 9.01 -3.10 -6.66
N VAL A 386 8.86 -3.70 -5.48
CA VAL A 386 9.97 -4.07 -4.58
C VAL A 386 10.70 -5.34 -5.03
N HIS A 387 10.02 -6.21 -5.77
CA HIS A 387 10.58 -7.49 -6.24
C HIS A 387 11.41 -7.36 -7.53
N VAL A 388 11.33 -6.22 -8.24
CA VAL A 388 11.95 -6.04 -9.58
C VAL A 388 13.43 -5.65 -9.51
N ALA A 389 13.97 -5.32 -8.33
CA ALA A 389 15.39 -5.02 -8.19
C ALA A 389 16.24 -6.22 -8.61
N LYS A 390 17.20 -6.00 -9.52
CA LYS A 390 18.11 -7.04 -10.04
C LYS A 390 18.91 -7.70 -8.91
N ASP A 391 19.35 -6.87 -7.96
CA ASP A 391 20.06 -7.29 -6.77
C ASP A 391 19.16 -7.13 -5.54
N ARG A 392 19.35 -7.99 -4.55
CA ARG A 392 18.65 -7.86 -3.26
C ARG A 392 19.16 -6.61 -2.51
N PRO A 393 18.29 -5.67 -2.13
CA PRO A 393 18.66 -4.55 -1.28
C PRO A 393 18.88 -5.01 0.17
N ASP A 394 19.67 -4.24 0.91
CA ASP A 394 19.91 -4.46 2.34
C ASP A 394 18.78 -3.88 3.19
N TRP A 395 18.13 -2.82 2.72
CA TRP A 395 16.97 -2.18 3.34
C TRP A 395 16.18 -1.32 2.35
N ILE A 396 15.01 -0.84 2.79
CA ILE A 396 14.10 -0.01 1.98
C ILE A 396 14.10 1.41 2.53
N LEU A 397 14.39 2.39 1.68
CA LEU A 397 14.30 3.81 1.98
C LEU A 397 13.01 4.38 1.40
N HIS A 398 12.08 4.79 2.27
CA HIS A 398 10.78 5.31 1.86
C HIS A 398 10.64 6.79 2.20
N ILE A 399 10.68 7.68 1.21
CA ILE A 399 10.33 9.09 1.41
C ILE A 399 8.92 9.38 0.93
N THR A 400 8.14 10.18 1.65
CA THR A 400 6.74 10.43 1.28
C THR A 400 6.19 11.76 1.77
N ASN A 401 5.23 12.29 1.02
CA ASN A 401 4.44 13.45 1.35
C ASN A 401 2.96 13.06 1.56
N ASP A 402 2.68 12.47 2.73
CA ASP A 402 1.32 12.09 3.14
C ASP A 402 0.36 13.28 3.35
N ALA A 403 0.82 14.54 3.17
CA ALA A 403 -0.05 15.71 3.30
C ALA A 403 -1.22 15.68 2.30
N TRP A 404 -1.05 14.98 1.17
CA TRP A 404 -2.09 14.70 0.19
C TRP A 404 -3.24 13.83 0.74
N PHE A 405 -2.96 12.97 1.71
CA PHE A 405 -3.93 12.02 2.26
C PHE A 405 -4.69 12.55 3.49
N GLY A 406 -4.40 13.78 3.90
CA GLY A 406 -4.98 14.41 5.08
C GLY A 406 -4.53 13.75 6.39
N LYS A 407 -5.29 13.95 7.48
CA LYS A 407 -4.94 13.50 8.83
C LYS A 407 -5.73 12.28 9.32
N LYS A 408 -6.42 11.59 8.41
CA LYS A 408 -7.35 10.50 8.72
C LYS A 408 -6.78 9.15 8.27
N ALA A 409 -7.55 8.26 7.65
CA ALA A 409 -7.11 6.89 7.35
C ALA A 409 -5.88 6.75 6.46
N GLY A 410 -5.70 7.64 5.46
CA GLY A 410 -4.67 7.47 4.43
C GLY A 410 -3.24 7.26 4.96
N PRO A 411 -2.69 8.17 5.79
CA PRO A 411 -1.34 8.01 6.33
C PRO A 411 -1.15 6.72 7.17
N TYR A 412 -2.16 6.32 7.96
CA TYR A 412 -2.09 5.08 8.74
C TYR A 412 -2.11 3.84 7.83
N GLN A 413 -2.97 3.83 6.81
CA GLN A 413 -3.00 2.74 5.82
C GLN A 413 -1.70 2.69 5.00
N HIS A 414 -1.09 3.83 4.71
CA HIS A 414 0.19 3.90 4.01
C HIS A 414 1.33 3.35 4.87
N LEU A 415 1.33 3.62 6.18
CA LEU A 415 2.26 2.98 7.13
C LEU A 415 2.05 1.47 7.21
N THR A 416 0.79 1.00 7.24
CA THR A 416 0.46 -0.44 7.17
C THR A 416 1.08 -1.11 5.94
N GLN A 417 1.06 -0.44 4.79
CA GLN A 417 1.66 -0.98 3.57
C GLN A 417 3.19 -1.01 3.64
N ALA A 418 3.83 0.01 4.23
CA ALA A 418 5.27 0.01 4.47
C ALA A 418 5.68 -1.16 5.40
N ARG A 419 4.93 -1.42 6.48
CA ARG A 419 5.10 -2.62 7.32
C ARG A 419 4.90 -3.90 6.52
N MET A 420 3.93 -3.89 5.61
CA MET A 420 3.73 -4.84 4.51
C MET A 420 5.03 -5.24 3.82
N ARG A 421 5.72 -4.22 3.28
CA ARG A 421 6.97 -4.37 2.52
C ARG A 421 8.07 -4.95 3.36
N ALA A 422 8.16 -4.52 4.62
CA ALA A 422 9.15 -5.05 5.54
C ALA A 422 9.00 -6.58 5.73
N ILE A 423 7.78 -7.04 6.06
CA ILE A 423 7.49 -8.46 6.30
C ILE A 423 7.72 -9.31 5.06
N GLU A 424 7.15 -8.91 3.93
CA GLU A 424 7.16 -9.78 2.76
C GLU A 424 8.57 -9.93 2.18
N GLN A 425 9.42 -8.91 2.30
CA GLN A 425 10.78 -8.93 1.77
C GLN A 425 11.80 -9.44 2.79
N GLY A 426 11.44 -9.39 4.07
CA GLY A 426 12.36 -9.62 5.18
C GLY A 426 13.43 -8.53 5.22
N LEU A 427 13.04 -7.27 4.99
CA LEU A 427 13.94 -6.12 4.95
C LEU A 427 13.47 -5.04 5.91
N PRO A 428 14.39 -4.27 6.53
CA PRO A 428 14.01 -3.08 7.26
C PRO A 428 13.44 -2.03 6.31
N VAL A 429 12.53 -1.21 6.82
CA VAL A 429 12.03 -0.02 6.12
C VAL A 429 12.31 1.21 6.98
N VAL A 430 12.99 2.18 6.40
CA VAL A 430 13.23 3.48 7.02
C VAL A 430 12.40 4.50 6.25
N ARG A 431 11.40 5.06 6.94
CA ARG A 431 10.37 5.90 6.33
C ARG A 431 10.46 7.33 6.85
N ALA A 432 10.74 8.29 5.96
CA ALA A 432 10.66 9.73 6.25
C ALA A 432 9.43 10.35 5.58
N ALA A 433 8.48 10.80 6.39
CA ALA A 433 7.24 11.42 5.92
C ALA A 433 7.24 12.93 6.21
N ASN A 434 6.64 13.74 5.33
CA ASN A 434 6.52 15.19 5.55
C ASN A 434 5.56 15.53 6.71
N THR A 435 4.27 15.21 6.57
CA THR A 435 3.25 15.35 7.63
C THR A 435 2.77 14.01 8.16
N GLY A 436 3.15 12.93 7.48
CA GLY A 436 2.77 11.55 7.79
C GLY A 436 3.44 11.02 9.06
N ILE A 437 3.44 9.69 9.19
CA ILE A 437 4.19 9.01 10.26
C ILE A 437 5.55 8.62 9.69
N SER A 438 6.62 9.24 10.21
CA SER A 438 7.99 8.78 9.99
C SER A 438 8.31 7.64 10.95
N ALA A 439 8.99 6.60 10.49
CA ALA A 439 9.23 5.42 11.32
C ALA A 439 10.43 4.58 10.85
N ALA A 440 11.07 3.91 11.81
CA ALA A 440 11.90 2.74 11.56
C ALA A 440 11.07 1.48 11.75
N ILE A 441 11.08 0.60 10.75
CA ILE A 441 10.33 -0.65 10.74
C ILE A 441 11.32 -1.79 10.52
N ASP A 442 11.26 -2.81 11.36
CA ASP A 442 12.14 -3.97 11.23
C ASP A 442 11.63 -4.98 10.17
N PRO A 443 12.44 -5.99 9.80
CA PRO A 443 12.06 -7.02 8.83
C PRO A 443 10.82 -7.87 9.17
N TYR A 444 10.29 -7.76 10.39
CA TYR A 444 9.08 -8.43 10.84
C TYR A 444 7.88 -7.49 10.85
N GLY A 445 8.03 -6.26 10.36
CA GLY A 445 6.98 -5.25 10.30
C GLY A 445 6.67 -4.60 11.64
N ARG A 446 7.54 -4.73 12.65
CA ARG A 446 7.40 -4.00 13.92
C ARG A 446 7.91 -2.59 13.74
N VAL A 447 7.13 -1.60 14.20
CA VAL A 447 7.60 -0.22 14.31
C VAL A 447 8.52 -0.16 15.52
N ILE A 448 9.80 0.12 15.29
CA ILE A 448 10.83 0.22 16.33
C ILE A 448 10.72 1.56 17.03
N ASP A 449 10.63 2.63 16.24
CA ASP A 449 10.41 3.99 16.71
C ASP A 449 9.71 4.83 15.64
N SER A 450 9.03 5.92 16.02
CA SER A 450 8.27 6.75 15.09
C SER A 450 8.00 8.18 15.56
N LEU A 451 7.86 9.10 14.61
CA LEU A 451 7.28 10.42 14.82
C LEU A 451 5.78 10.40 14.52
N PRO A 452 4.92 10.92 15.43
CA PRO A 452 3.48 10.94 15.21
C PRO A 452 3.05 11.77 14.00
N LEU A 453 1.86 11.46 13.49
CA LEU A 453 1.21 12.20 12.41
C LEU A 453 1.04 13.68 12.75
N GLY A 454 1.45 14.57 11.84
CA GLY A 454 1.21 16.01 11.93
C GLY A 454 2.07 16.73 12.98
N VAL A 455 3.18 16.13 13.40
CA VAL A 455 4.18 16.72 14.31
C VAL A 455 5.43 17.11 13.52
N ALA A 456 6.05 18.24 13.81
CA ALA A 456 7.38 18.55 13.27
C ALA A 456 8.46 17.99 14.21
N GLY A 457 9.49 17.35 13.67
CA GLY A 457 10.57 16.80 14.51
C GLY A 457 11.65 16.08 13.74
N ALA A 458 12.73 15.72 14.44
CA ALA A 458 13.76 14.82 13.99
C ALA A 458 13.71 13.54 14.84
N LEU A 459 14.01 12.39 14.23
CA LEU A 459 14.08 11.11 14.92
C LEU A 459 15.31 10.34 14.47
N ASP A 460 16.18 10.03 15.43
CA ASP A 460 17.39 9.26 15.20
C ASP A 460 17.10 7.79 15.51
N VAL A 461 17.20 6.94 14.48
CA VAL A 461 16.88 5.52 14.57
C VAL A 461 18.07 4.67 14.17
N ALA A 462 18.34 3.62 14.94
CA ALA A 462 19.28 2.59 14.52
C ALA A 462 18.68 1.77 13.36
N LEU A 463 19.44 1.63 12.27
CA LEU A 463 19.04 0.84 11.11
C LEU A 463 18.97 -0.66 11.51
N PRO A 464 17.78 -1.29 11.49
CA PRO A 464 17.67 -2.71 11.80
C PRO A 464 18.41 -3.55 10.76
N ALA A 465 18.93 -4.71 11.15
CA ALA A 465 19.53 -5.65 10.20
C ALA A 465 18.44 -6.38 9.41
N PRO A 466 18.67 -6.71 8.12
CA PRO A 466 17.75 -7.50 7.31
C PRO A 466 17.68 -8.97 7.75
N ASN A 467 16.57 -9.63 7.40
CA ASN A 467 16.46 -11.07 7.45
C ASN A 467 17.01 -11.71 6.17
N SER A 468 17.24 -13.02 6.24
CA SER A 468 17.44 -13.84 5.04
C SER A 468 16.30 -13.66 4.04
N ALA A 469 16.60 -13.82 2.76
CA ALA A 469 15.60 -13.75 1.70
C ALA A 469 14.40 -14.66 1.95
N THR A 470 13.25 -14.03 2.11
CA THR A 470 11.96 -14.69 2.27
C THR A 470 11.58 -15.44 0.99
N VAL A 471 10.65 -16.39 1.08
CA VAL A 471 10.17 -17.09 -0.11
C VAL A 471 9.51 -16.10 -1.08
N PHE A 472 8.68 -15.19 -0.55
CA PHE A 472 8.02 -14.17 -1.37
C PHE A 472 9.01 -13.25 -2.07
N SER A 473 10.09 -12.84 -1.40
CA SER A 473 11.11 -11.98 -2.03
C SER A 473 11.81 -12.64 -3.22
N LYS A 474 11.78 -13.97 -3.33
CA LYS A 474 12.39 -14.74 -4.42
C LYS A 474 11.41 -15.05 -5.56
N THR A 475 10.14 -15.24 -5.25
CA THR A 475 9.15 -15.71 -6.23
C THR A 475 8.13 -14.64 -6.64
N GLY A 476 8.00 -13.58 -5.85
CA GLY A 476 6.93 -12.60 -5.97
C GLY A 476 5.56 -13.28 -6.01
N ASN A 477 4.66 -12.73 -6.84
CA ASN A 477 3.31 -13.27 -7.03
C ASN A 477 3.23 -14.43 -8.05
N ILE A 478 4.33 -14.84 -8.68
CA ILE A 478 4.32 -15.84 -9.76
C ILE A 478 3.64 -17.16 -9.33
N PRO A 479 3.96 -17.76 -8.16
CA PRO A 479 3.32 -19.00 -7.74
C PRO A 479 1.80 -18.87 -7.60
N LEU A 480 1.34 -17.73 -7.07
CA LEU A 480 -0.09 -17.47 -6.89
C LEU A 480 -0.80 -17.23 -8.22
N ILE A 481 -0.16 -16.54 -9.16
CA ILE A 481 -0.69 -16.36 -10.52
C ILE A 481 -0.85 -17.71 -11.22
N PHE A 482 0.17 -18.58 -11.15
CA PHE A 482 0.11 -19.93 -11.70
C PHE A 482 -1.00 -20.77 -11.03
N PHE A 483 -1.13 -20.65 -9.71
CA PHE A 483 -2.18 -21.32 -8.95
C PHE A 483 -3.58 -20.88 -9.39
N PHE A 484 -3.84 -19.57 -9.52
CA PHE A 484 -5.13 -19.09 -10.00
C PHE A 484 -5.40 -19.54 -11.43
N PHE A 485 -4.41 -19.45 -12.33
CA PHE A 485 -4.56 -19.87 -13.72
C PHE A 485 -4.93 -21.35 -13.83
N THR A 486 -4.18 -22.24 -13.18
CA THR A 486 -4.41 -23.69 -13.22
C THR A 486 -5.74 -24.09 -12.59
N LEU A 487 -6.11 -23.47 -11.48
CA LEU A 487 -7.34 -23.78 -10.77
C LEU A 487 -8.59 -23.26 -11.50
N ILE A 488 -8.52 -22.06 -12.09
CA ILE A 488 -9.59 -21.54 -12.95
C ILE A 488 -9.73 -22.40 -14.21
N LEU A 489 -8.62 -22.84 -14.82
CA LEU A 489 -8.62 -23.69 -16.01
C LEU A 489 -9.22 -25.07 -15.71
N SER A 490 -8.80 -25.73 -14.63
CA SER A 490 -9.32 -27.05 -14.24
C SER A 490 -10.83 -27.02 -13.98
N LEU A 491 -11.32 -26.00 -13.27
CA LEU A 491 -12.74 -25.77 -13.07
C LEU A 491 -13.47 -25.52 -14.40
N SER A 492 -12.84 -24.86 -15.37
CA SER A 492 -13.39 -24.59 -16.71
C SER A 492 -13.51 -25.85 -17.58
N LEU A 493 -12.45 -26.66 -17.64
CA LEU A 493 -12.43 -27.89 -18.43
C LEU A 493 -13.38 -28.96 -17.89
N HIS A 494 -13.51 -29.07 -16.56
CA HIS A 494 -14.43 -30.04 -15.95
C HIS A 494 -15.90 -29.75 -16.30
N ARG A 495 -16.27 -28.47 -16.46
CA ARG A 495 -17.62 -28.10 -16.92
C ARG A 495 -17.85 -28.45 -18.38
N TYR A 496 -16.86 -28.19 -19.26
CA TYR A 496 -16.96 -28.51 -20.68
C TYR A 496 -17.26 -30.00 -20.91
N ARG A 497 -16.64 -30.86 -20.10
CA ARG A 497 -16.85 -32.33 -20.11
C ARG A 497 -18.22 -32.78 -19.58
N LEU A 498 -18.95 -31.93 -18.87
CA LEU A 498 -20.29 -32.22 -18.32
C LEU A 498 -21.42 -31.60 -19.17
N SER A 499 -21.09 -30.66 -20.06
CA SER A 499 -22.02 -30.06 -21.02
C SER A 499 -22.04 -30.76 -22.38
N ARG A 500 -21.05 -31.63 -22.62
CA ARG A 500 -21.10 -32.69 -23.64
C ARG A 500 -21.60 -33.95 -22.94
#